data_AF-A0A5E3XD56-F1
#
_entry.id   AF-A0A5E3XD56-F1
#
_cell.length_a   1.000
_cell.length_b   1.000
_cell.length_c   1.000
_cell.angle_alpha   90.00
_cell.angle_beta   90.00
_cell.angle_gamma   90.00
#
_symmetry.space_group_name_H-M   'P 1'
#
loop_
_entity.id
_entity.type
_entity.pdbx_description
1 polymer ?
#
loop_
_entity_poly.entity_id
_entity_poly.type
_entity_poly.pdbx_seq_one_letter_code
_entity_poly.pdbx_strand_id
1 'polypeptide(L)'
;MSAARLAGEPFNSEDADFVIRSSDMVDFKVHKVLLKQFFQSFDEMLGAPMVGGVDAQNAIYGLPLMDSTESSEALGHLLRLLYPVPYPDLSADWPALLSVLTLMDKYIAKFYPLSISSALLRAAKLPDGPGLGAVFVLASRHPSLNEVLEEVARLSLREVTRLDDVPKDLLRGMSATQYHALIDYQNRCHQTAVDAATAENLVEWIPTAEFPGGLSGSGCSCLKVAELRGFDWDVGGDDEPVLYKVDWPGDLVLWMSDYLDAVKRALKTNISGRAASNSATVKCAITEAMKCSTCSKTQIVLMIGFVDKLATHLDEKINAVPFHLA
;
A
#
# COMPACT_ATOMS: atom_id res chain seq x y z
N MET A 1 -17.62 36.94 -24.77
CA MET A 1 -18.33 35.66 -24.54
C MET A 1 -17.94 34.72 -25.67
N SER A 2 -17.25 33.62 -25.35
CA SER A 2 -16.96 32.60 -26.36
C SER A 2 -18.26 31.95 -26.81
N ALA A 3 -18.42 31.70 -28.11
CA ALA A 3 -19.56 30.92 -28.60
C ALA A 3 -19.43 29.47 -28.13
N ALA A 4 -20.55 28.84 -27.80
CA ALA A 4 -20.56 27.42 -27.45
C ALA A 4 -20.08 26.56 -28.63
N ARG A 5 -19.29 25.53 -28.36
CA ARG A 5 -18.83 24.55 -29.36
C ARG A 5 -19.15 23.13 -28.94
N LEU A 6 -19.38 22.24 -29.90
CA LEU A 6 -19.57 20.82 -29.63
C LEU A 6 -18.22 20.14 -29.30
N ALA A 7 -18.21 19.21 -28.33
CA ALA A 7 -17.00 18.51 -27.88
C ALA A 7 -16.36 17.60 -28.95
N GLY A 8 -17.15 17.10 -29.90
CA GLY A 8 -16.71 16.09 -30.89
C GLY A 8 -16.85 14.66 -30.36
N GLU A 9 -16.28 13.67 -31.06
CA GLU A 9 -16.36 12.26 -30.64
C GLU A 9 -15.69 12.02 -29.27
N PRO A 10 -16.27 11.20 -28.37
CA PRO A 10 -17.52 10.43 -28.54
C PRO A 10 -18.81 11.17 -28.13
N PHE A 11 -18.74 12.48 -27.86
CA PHE A 11 -19.82 13.30 -27.27
C PHE A 11 -20.60 14.13 -28.30
N ASN A 12 -20.76 13.57 -29.50
CA ASN A 12 -21.46 14.19 -30.63
C ASN A 12 -22.56 13.28 -31.23
N SER A 13 -22.92 12.19 -30.54
CA SER A 13 -23.88 11.22 -31.05
C SER A 13 -25.27 11.81 -31.33
N GLU A 14 -25.96 11.28 -32.33
CA GLU A 14 -27.30 11.72 -32.73
C GLU A 14 -28.40 11.19 -31.80
N ASP A 15 -28.17 10.05 -31.14
CA ASP A 15 -29.09 9.39 -30.22
C ASP A 15 -28.96 9.85 -28.77
N ALA A 16 -28.09 10.83 -28.49
CA ALA A 16 -27.95 11.42 -27.17
C ALA A 16 -29.27 12.09 -26.71
N ASP A 17 -29.58 11.99 -25.41
CA ASP A 17 -30.83 12.47 -24.82
C ASP A 17 -30.62 13.61 -23.80
N PHE A 18 -29.37 14.11 -23.69
CA PHE A 18 -28.97 15.14 -22.75
C PHE A 18 -27.72 15.90 -23.22
N VAL A 19 -27.60 17.15 -22.80
CA VAL A 19 -26.40 17.98 -23.01
C VAL A 19 -25.89 18.50 -21.69
N ILE A 20 -24.60 18.28 -21.42
CA ILE A 20 -23.87 18.95 -20.35
C ILE A 20 -22.98 20.01 -21.00
N ARG A 21 -23.10 21.26 -20.56
CA ARG A 21 -22.22 22.35 -21.00
C ARG A 21 -21.17 22.64 -19.94
N SER A 22 -19.91 22.64 -20.33
CA SER A 22 -18.79 23.03 -19.46
C SER A 22 -18.73 24.54 -19.23
N SER A 23 -17.96 24.96 -18.22
CA SER A 23 -17.74 26.35 -17.87
C SER A 23 -17.03 27.16 -18.97
N ASP A 24 -16.29 26.49 -19.84
CA ASP A 24 -15.61 27.03 -21.03
C ASP A 24 -16.42 26.84 -22.32
N MET A 25 -17.76 26.68 -22.19
CA MET A 25 -18.73 26.67 -23.28
C MET A 25 -18.54 25.52 -24.28
N VAL A 26 -18.21 24.33 -23.78
CA VAL A 26 -18.16 23.10 -24.59
C VAL A 26 -19.35 22.22 -24.26
N ASP A 27 -20.10 21.84 -25.29
CA ASP A 27 -21.31 21.04 -25.18
C ASP A 27 -20.98 19.56 -25.40
N PHE A 28 -21.32 18.75 -24.41
CA PHE A 28 -21.17 17.30 -24.41
C PHE A 28 -22.56 16.67 -24.60
N LYS A 29 -22.81 16.07 -25.76
CA LYS A 29 -23.99 15.23 -25.95
C LYS A 29 -23.78 13.89 -25.27
N VAL A 30 -24.64 13.56 -24.32
CA VAL A 30 -24.50 12.37 -23.46
C VAL A 30 -25.82 11.63 -23.26
N HIS A 31 -25.73 10.44 -22.69
CA HIS A 31 -26.86 9.57 -22.40
C HIS A 31 -27.18 9.56 -20.90
N LYS A 32 -28.40 9.95 -20.51
CA LYS A 32 -28.84 9.98 -19.11
C LYS A 32 -28.69 8.64 -18.42
N VAL A 33 -28.95 7.55 -19.13
CA VAL A 33 -28.86 6.19 -18.58
C VAL A 33 -27.45 5.89 -18.06
N LEU A 34 -26.40 6.29 -18.79
CA LEU A 34 -25.02 6.08 -18.39
C LEU A 34 -24.64 6.93 -17.17
N LEU A 35 -25.10 8.19 -17.14
CA LEU A 35 -24.90 9.09 -15.99
C LEU A 35 -25.55 8.51 -14.72
N LYS A 36 -26.83 8.10 -14.79
CA LYS A 36 -27.55 7.51 -13.65
C LYS A 36 -26.96 6.20 -13.18
N GLN A 37 -26.45 5.39 -14.10
CA GLN A 37 -25.83 4.11 -13.78
C GLN A 37 -24.53 4.29 -12.98
N PHE A 38 -23.79 5.36 -13.23
CA PHE A 38 -22.47 5.57 -12.65
C PHE A 38 -22.46 6.55 -11.47
N PHE A 39 -23.33 7.55 -11.46
CA PHE A 39 -23.36 8.62 -10.46
C PHE A 39 -24.71 8.69 -9.76
N GLN A 40 -24.69 8.68 -8.41
CA GLN A 40 -25.91 8.75 -7.60
C GLN A 40 -26.60 10.12 -7.73
N SER A 41 -25.84 11.22 -7.81
CA SER A 41 -26.42 12.57 -7.89
C SER A 41 -27.28 12.77 -9.14
N PHE A 42 -26.93 12.12 -10.25
CA PHE A 42 -27.68 12.19 -11.50
C PHE A 42 -28.95 11.34 -11.46
N ASP A 43 -28.98 10.26 -10.67
CA ASP A 43 -30.18 9.46 -10.44
C ASP A 43 -31.27 10.31 -9.77
N GLU A 44 -30.89 11.04 -8.72
CA GLU A 44 -31.77 11.94 -7.97
C GLU A 44 -32.22 13.13 -8.82
N MET A 45 -31.26 13.83 -9.44
CA MET A 45 -31.51 15.03 -10.23
C MET A 45 -32.40 14.75 -11.45
N LEU A 46 -32.17 13.64 -12.16
CA LEU A 46 -32.91 13.28 -13.38
C LEU A 46 -34.09 12.33 -13.12
N GLY A 47 -34.31 11.90 -11.87
CA GLY A 47 -35.40 11.01 -11.45
C GLY A 47 -36.58 11.75 -10.81
N ALA A 48 -36.35 12.93 -10.23
CA ALA A 48 -37.43 13.75 -9.68
C ALA A 48 -38.29 14.36 -10.81
N PRO A 49 -39.63 14.43 -10.67
CA PRO A 49 -40.44 15.33 -11.49
C PRO A 49 -40.02 16.76 -11.15
N MET A 50 -39.09 17.30 -11.94
CA MET A 50 -38.38 18.54 -11.63
C MET A 50 -39.37 19.70 -11.45
N VAL A 51 -39.60 20.11 -10.21
CA VAL A 51 -40.04 21.47 -9.90
C VAL A 51 -38.81 22.36 -10.06
N GLY A 52 -38.50 22.75 -11.31
CA GLY A 52 -37.60 23.87 -11.63
C GLY A 52 -36.11 23.59 -11.88
N GLY A 53 -35.73 22.54 -12.62
CA GLY A 53 -34.29 22.28 -12.91
C GLY A 53 -33.89 22.08 -14.37
N VAL A 54 -34.83 21.72 -15.24
CA VAL A 54 -34.63 21.71 -16.70
C VAL A 54 -35.80 22.49 -17.24
N ASP A 55 -35.64 23.80 -17.32
CA ASP A 55 -36.61 24.61 -18.06
C ASP A 55 -36.67 24.04 -19.48
N ALA A 56 -37.87 23.66 -19.93
CA ALA A 56 -38.13 23.35 -21.33
C ALA A 56 -37.76 24.54 -22.27
N GLN A 57 -37.45 25.70 -21.70
CA GLN A 57 -36.93 26.89 -22.38
C GLN A 57 -35.41 26.85 -22.65
N ASN A 58 -34.65 25.99 -21.96
CA ASN A 58 -33.20 25.82 -22.13
C ASN A 58 -32.86 24.53 -22.89
N ALA A 59 -33.60 24.23 -23.97
CA ALA A 59 -33.24 23.12 -24.86
C ALA A 59 -32.21 23.59 -25.89
N ILE A 60 -31.12 22.83 -26.05
CA ILE A 60 -30.17 23.01 -27.15
C ILE A 60 -30.11 21.73 -27.98
N TYR A 61 -30.07 21.87 -29.31
CA TYR A 61 -30.17 20.73 -30.23
C TYR A 61 -31.44 19.89 -30.05
N GLY A 62 -32.50 20.48 -29.48
CA GLY A 62 -33.73 19.76 -29.12
C GLY A 62 -33.60 18.90 -27.86
N LEU A 63 -32.49 19.01 -27.12
CA LEU A 63 -32.18 18.22 -25.93
C LEU A 63 -32.15 19.12 -24.69
N PRO A 64 -32.53 18.58 -23.51
CA PRO A 64 -32.30 19.24 -22.23
C PRO A 64 -30.83 19.61 -22.01
N LEU A 65 -30.59 20.84 -21.58
CA LEU A 65 -29.26 21.36 -21.21
C LEU A 65 -29.10 21.43 -19.69
N MET A 66 -27.91 21.07 -19.23
CA MET A 66 -27.43 21.37 -17.88
C MET A 66 -26.08 22.07 -17.97
N ASP A 67 -25.99 23.25 -17.35
CA ASP A 67 -24.72 23.95 -17.19
C ASP A 67 -23.92 23.33 -16.03
N SER A 68 -22.62 23.17 -16.26
CA SER A 68 -21.64 22.63 -15.34
C SER A 68 -20.61 23.69 -14.98
N THR A 69 -20.11 23.64 -13.75
CA THR A 69 -19.04 24.53 -13.27
C THR A 69 -17.64 24.09 -13.69
N GLU A 70 -17.54 22.90 -14.28
CA GLU A 70 -16.32 22.20 -14.63
C GLU A 70 -15.80 22.58 -16.02
N SER A 71 -14.48 22.54 -16.20
CA SER A 71 -13.86 22.71 -17.51
C SER A 71 -14.19 21.53 -18.44
N SER A 72 -14.11 21.79 -19.75
CA SER A 72 -14.30 20.78 -20.78
C SER A 72 -13.29 19.63 -20.68
N GLU A 73 -12.08 19.91 -20.21
CA GLU A 73 -11.04 18.90 -19.99
C GLU A 73 -11.45 17.92 -18.88
N ALA A 74 -11.79 18.43 -17.70
CA ALA A 74 -12.17 17.60 -16.55
C ALA A 74 -13.44 16.79 -16.83
N LEU A 75 -14.46 17.42 -17.42
CA LEU A 75 -15.67 16.73 -17.86
C LEU A 75 -15.39 15.70 -18.94
N GLY A 76 -14.53 16.03 -19.90
CA GLY A 76 -14.14 15.10 -20.97
C GLY A 76 -13.51 13.83 -20.41
N HIS A 77 -12.62 13.95 -19.43
CA HIS A 77 -12.05 12.78 -18.75
C HIS A 77 -13.10 12.01 -17.95
N LEU A 78 -13.91 12.68 -17.12
CA LEU A 78 -14.94 12.02 -16.32
C LEU A 78 -15.93 11.25 -17.22
N LEU A 79 -16.46 11.90 -18.25
CA LEU A 79 -17.47 11.34 -19.13
C LEU A 79 -16.91 10.17 -19.94
N ARG A 80 -15.63 10.19 -20.34
CA ARG A 80 -15.00 9.06 -21.04
C ARG A 80 -14.99 7.77 -20.23
N LEU A 81 -15.06 7.82 -18.89
CA LEU A 81 -15.23 6.62 -18.06
C LEU A 81 -16.55 5.90 -18.31
N LEU A 82 -17.55 6.59 -18.86
CA LEU A 82 -18.91 6.08 -19.09
C LEU A 82 -19.08 5.44 -20.47
N TYR A 83 -18.17 5.70 -21.40
CA TYR A 83 -18.29 5.27 -22.79
C TYR A 83 -17.27 4.19 -23.12
N PRO A 84 -17.58 3.26 -24.03
CA PRO A 84 -16.67 2.19 -24.45
C PRO A 84 -15.60 2.71 -25.42
N VAL A 85 -14.79 3.67 -24.96
CA VAL A 85 -13.68 4.28 -25.70
C VAL A 85 -12.38 4.10 -24.91
N PRO A 86 -11.21 4.13 -25.57
CA PRO A 86 -9.94 4.12 -24.87
C PRO A 86 -9.86 5.24 -23.84
N TYR A 87 -9.63 4.87 -22.58
CA TYR A 87 -9.41 5.83 -21.50
C TYR A 87 -7.92 6.19 -21.44
N PRO A 88 -7.55 7.49 -21.43
CA PRO A 88 -6.15 7.88 -21.33
C PRO A 88 -5.55 7.47 -19.99
N ASP A 89 -4.29 7.04 -19.97
CA ASP A 89 -3.57 6.81 -18.70
C ASP A 89 -3.20 8.16 -18.07
N LEU A 90 -3.83 8.47 -16.93
CA LEU A 90 -3.61 9.71 -16.19
C LEU A 90 -2.55 9.57 -15.07
N SER A 91 -1.85 8.44 -14.98
CA SER A 91 -0.89 8.18 -13.90
C SER A 91 0.25 9.19 -13.81
N ALA A 92 0.65 9.79 -14.94
CA ALA A 92 1.70 10.81 -15.02
C ALA A 92 1.18 12.25 -14.93
N ASP A 93 -0.15 12.44 -14.96
CA ASP A 93 -0.80 13.75 -14.89
C ASP A 93 -1.66 13.81 -13.63
N TRP A 94 -0.99 14.08 -12.50
CA TRP A 94 -1.64 14.15 -11.20
C TRP A 94 -2.76 15.21 -11.14
N PRO A 95 -2.60 16.45 -11.65
CA PRO A 95 -3.69 17.42 -11.70
C PRO A 95 -4.95 16.90 -12.44
N ALA A 96 -4.78 16.27 -13.60
CA ALA A 96 -5.91 15.70 -14.34
C ALA A 96 -6.57 14.54 -13.59
N LEU A 97 -5.78 13.62 -13.04
CA LEU A 97 -6.29 12.49 -12.26
C LEU A 97 -7.05 12.97 -11.01
N LEU A 98 -6.48 13.91 -10.26
CA LEU A 98 -7.11 14.49 -9.07
C LEU A 98 -8.40 15.23 -9.42
N SER A 99 -8.45 15.92 -10.56
CA SER A 99 -9.67 16.56 -11.06
C SER A 99 -10.78 15.55 -11.28
N VAL A 100 -10.48 14.42 -11.96
CA VAL A 100 -11.44 13.33 -12.18
C VAL A 100 -11.93 12.77 -10.85
N LEU A 101 -11.04 12.45 -9.91
CA LEU A 101 -11.41 11.93 -8.59
C LEU A 101 -12.30 12.90 -7.81
N THR A 102 -12.01 14.20 -7.87
CA THR A 102 -12.83 15.25 -7.24
C THR A 102 -14.23 15.29 -7.83
N LEU A 103 -14.36 15.11 -9.15
CA LEU A 103 -15.66 15.03 -9.80
C LEU A 103 -16.41 13.73 -9.46
N MET A 104 -15.70 12.62 -9.35
CA MET A 104 -16.28 11.36 -8.89
C MET A 104 -16.83 11.48 -7.46
N ASP A 105 -16.10 12.14 -6.56
CA ASP A 105 -16.58 12.47 -5.22
C ASP A 105 -17.81 13.41 -5.28
N LYS A 106 -17.74 14.49 -6.07
CA LYS A 106 -18.81 15.50 -6.23
C LYS A 106 -20.13 14.89 -6.72
N TYR A 107 -20.05 14.03 -7.74
CA TYR A 107 -21.23 13.40 -8.33
C TYR A 107 -21.60 12.06 -7.65
N ILE A 108 -20.91 11.71 -6.56
CA ILE A 108 -21.15 10.50 -5.77
C ILE A 108 -21.11 9.28 -6.69
N ALA A 109 -19.92 9.02 -7.26
CA ALA A 109 -19.66 7.87 -8.10
C ALA A 109 -19.98 6.58 -7.33
N LYS A 110 -20.74 5.68 -7.96
CA LYS A 110 -21.14 4.40 -7.38
C LYS A 110 -19.97 3.41 -7.31
N PHE A 111 -18.95 3.57 -8.18
CA PHE A 111 -17.72 2.79 -8.17
C PHE A 111 -16.58 3.51 -8.90
N TYR A 112 -15.34 3.07 -8.66
CA TYR A 112 -14.13 3.55 -9.33
C TYR A 112 -13.60 2.49 -10.31
N PRO A 113 -13.45 2.81 -11.61
CA PRO A 113 -12.98 1.86 -12.61
C PRO A 113 -11.52 1.44 -12.38
N LEU A 114 -11.17 0.24 -12.87
CA LEU A 114 -9.79 -0.29 -12.76
C LEU A 114 -8.73 0.61 -13.39
N SER A 115 -9.08 1.41 -14.41
CA SER A 115 -8.19 2.41 -15.00
C SER A 115 -7.78 3.48 -13.98
N ILE A 116 -8.71 3.93 -13.14
CA ILE A 116 -8.48 4.88 -12.06
C ILE A 116 -7.65 4.23 -10.95
N SER A 117 -8.01 3.01 -10.53
CA SER A 117 -7.25 2.26 -9.52
C SER A 117 -5.79 2.05 -9.94
N SER A 118 -5.57 1.67 -11.21
CA SER A 118 -4.23 1.49 -11.78
C SER A 118 -3.45 2.79 -11.87
N ALA A 119 -4.11 3.87 -12.30
CA ALA A 119 -3.49 5.20 -12.39
C ALA A 119 -3.06 5.72 -11.02
N LEU A 120 -3.89 5.54 -9.98
CA LEU A 120 -3.57 5.89 -8.59
C LEU A 120 -2.31 5.16 -8.09
N LEU A 121 -2.24 3.84 -8.25
CA LEU A 121 -1.09 3.05 -7.79
C LEU A 121 0.21 3.39 -8.54
N ARG A 122 0.11 3.70 -9.84
CA ARG A 122 1.27 4.15 -10.63
C ARG A 122 1.71 5.54 -10.19
N ALA A 123 0.78 6.49 -10.07
CA ALA A 123 1.05 7.85 -9.63
C ALA A 123 1.73 7.87 -8.26
N ALA A 124 1.27 7.03 -7.32
CA ALA A 124 1.84 6.93 -5.97
C ALA A 124 3.34 6.59 -5.96
N LYS A 125 3.83 5.89 -6.99
CA LYS A 125 5.21 5.38 -7.11
C LYS A 125 6.11 6.27 -7.97
N LEU A 126 5.57 7.33 -8.59
CA LEU A 126 6.36 8.25 -9.40
C LEU A 126 7.19 9.18 -8.48
N PRO A 127 8.44 9.52 -8.84
CA PRO A 127 9.29 10.42 -8.05
C PRO A 127 8.66 11.79 -7.79
N ASP A 128 8.00 12.36 -8.81
CA ASP A 128 7.29 13.65 -8.73
C ASP A 128 5.77 13.48 -8.57
N GLY A 129 5.34 12.28 -8.17
CA GLY A 129 3.94 11.93 -7.97
C GLY A 129 3.38 12.42 -6.62
N PRO A 130 2.09 12.16 -6.36
CA PRO A 130 1.44 12.50 -5.10
C PRO A 130 1.95 11.72 -3.88
N GLY A 131 2.71 10.62 -4.10
CA GLY A 131 3.18 9.72 -3.06
C GLY A 131 2.09 8.80 -2.48
N LEU A 132 2.51 7.86 -1.65
CA LEU A 132 1.63 6.86 -1.03
C LEU A 132 0.56 7.47 -0.12
N GLY A 133 0.91 8.52 0.63
CA GLY A 133 0.02 9.15 1.61
C GLY A 133 -1.22 9.79 0.97
N ALA A 134 -1.04 10.56 -0.10
CA ALA A 134 -2.16 11.18 -0.80
C ALA A 134 -3.08 10.15 -1.47
N VAL A 135 -2.51 9.08 -2.02
CA VAL A 135 -3.31 7.99 -2.61
C VAL A 135 -4.03 7.18 -1.54
N PHE A 136 -3.43 6.93 -0.38
CA PHE A 136 -4.13 6.31 0.76
C PHE A 136 -5.34 7.15 1.18
N VAL A 137 -5.17 8.46 1.32
CA VAL A 137 -6.24 9.38 1.71
C VAL A 137 -7.41 9.32 0.72
N LEU A 138 -7.14 9.37 -0.58
CA LEU A 138 -8.18 9.31 -1.61
C LEU A 138 -8.85 7.93 -1.67
N ALA A 139 -8.06 6.86 -1.65
CA ALA A 139 -8.58 5.49 -1.68
C ALA A 139 -9.45 5.17 -0.46
N SER A 140 -9.14 5.76 0.70
CA SER A 140 -9.91 5.52 1.93
C SER A 140 -11.37 5.98 1.84
N ARG A 141 -11.68 6.92 0.94
CA ARG A 141 -13.01 7.55 0.83
C ARG A 141 -14.06 6.66 0.18
N HIS A 142 -13.66 5.61 -0.53
CA HIS A 142 -14.61 4.79 -1.28
C HIS A 142 -14.29 3.28 -1.22
N PRO A 143 -15.26 2.41 -0.87
CA PRO A 143 -15.02 0.97 -0.72
C PRO A 143 -14.50 0.26 -1.98
N SER A 144 -14.84 0.76 -3.18
CA SER A 144 -14.34 0.16 -4.44
C SER A 144 -12.83 0.35 -4.65
N LEU A 145 -12.16 1.15 -3.81
CA LEU A 145 -10.72 1.36 -3.84
C LEU A 145 -9.99 0.60 -2.73
N ASN A 146 -10.65 -0.33 -2.03
CA ASN A 146 -10.04 -1.11 -0.93
C ASN A 146 -8.77 -1.85 -1.36
N GLU A 147 -8.73 -2.41 -2.57
CA GLU A 147 -7.49 -3.06 -3.08
C GLU A 147 -6.33 -2.08 -3.22
N VAL A 148 -6.61 -0.87 -3.72
CA VAL A 148 -5.61 0.21 -3.81
C VAL A 148 -5.15 0.59 -2.41
N LEU A 149 -6.11 0.75 -1.49
CA LEU A 149 -5.88 1.15 -0.10
C LEU A 149 -4.99 0.15 0.65
N GLU A 150 -5.28 -1.15 0.54
CA GLU A 150 -4.47 -2.22 1.12
C GLU A 150 -3.05 -2.22 0.54
N GLU A 151 -2.92 -2.08 -0.77
CA GLU A 151 -1.62 -2.07 -1.44
C GLU A 151 -0.78 -0.86 -0.99
N VAL A 152 -1.35 0.35 -0.94
CA VAL A 152 -0.60 1.52 -0.45
C VAL A 152 -0.30 1.43 1.04
N ALA A 153 -1.18 0.82 1.85
CA ALA A 153 -0.88 0.55 3.26
C ALA A 153 0.31 -0.40 3.42
N ARG A 154 0.39 -1.47 2.62
CA ARG A 154 1.55 -2.38 2.61
C ARG A 154 2.83 -1.68 2.17
N LEU A 155 2.77 -0.89 1.10
CA LEU A 155 3.93 -0.14 0.60
C LEU A 155 4.43 0.88 1.64
N SER A 156 3.52 1.43 2.45
CA SER A 156 3.85 2.36 3.53
C SER A 156 4.72 1.79 4.66
N LEU A 157 4.87 0.46 4.71
CA LEU A 157 5.74 -0.21 5.68
C LEU A 157 7.24 -0.04 5.33
N ARG A 158 7.55 0.13 4.04
CA ARG A 158 8.92 0.17 3.52
C ARG A 158 9.47 1.58 3.41
N GLU A 159 8.59 2.54 3.17
CA GLU A 159 8.88 3.96 3.06
C GLU A 159 8.09 4.67 4.15
N VAL A 160 8.75 5.50 4.95
CA VAL A 160 8.11 6.28 6.02
C VAL A 160 7.03 7.18 5.39
N THR A 161 5.81 6.66 5.31
CA THR A 161 4.68 7.36 4.73
C THR A 161 4.10 8.22 5.82
N ARG A 162 4.42 9.50 5.80
CA ARG A 162 3.86 10.47 6.73
C ARG A 162 2.64 11.08 6.10
N LEU A 163 1.47 10.86 6.72
CA LEU A 163 0.28 11.62 6.35
C LEU A 163 0.43 13.11 6.66
N ASP A 164 1.42 13.48 7.48
CA ASP A 164 1.79 14.87 7.78
C ASP A 164 2.23 15.67 6.53
N ASP A 165 2.78 14.99 5.53
CA ASP A 165 3.27 15.63 4.29
C ASP A 165 2.17 15.77 3.23
N VAL A 166 0.99 15.20 3.48
CA VAL A 166 -0.15 15.27 2.56
C VAL A 166 -0.78 16.67 2.61
N PRO A 167 -1.06 17.32 1.47
CA PRO A 167 -1.75 18.59 1.43
C PRO A 167 -3.05 18.56 2.23
N LYS A 168 -3.24 19.56 3.12
CA LYS A 168 -4.39 19.63 4.03
C LYS A 168 -5.74 19.56 3.33
N ASP A 169 -5.82 20.07 2.11
CA ASP A 169 -7.06 20.03 1.32
C ASP A 169 -7.43 18.62 0.88
N LEU A 170 -6.45 17.73 0.66
CA LEU A 170 -6.72 16.30 0.42
C LEU A 170 -7.15 15.58 1.69
N LEU A 171 -6.80 16.05 2.89
CA LEU A 171 -7.29 15.44 4.13
C LEU A 171 -8.78 15.72 4.38
N ARG A 172 -9.35 16.75 3.74
CA ARG A 172 -10.79 17.08 3.84
C ARG A 172 -11.61 15.98 3.15
N GLY A 173 -12.11 15.03 3.92
CA GLY A 173 -12.84 13.85 3.43
C GLY A 173 -12.37 12.54 4.06
N MET A 174 -11.22 12.56 4.73
CA MET A 174 -10.74 11.45 5.53
C MET A 174 -11.22 11.59 6.97
N SER A 175 -11.77 10.50 7.51
CA SER A 175 -12.19 10.39 8.91
C SER A 175 -11.00 10.07 9.82
N ALA A 176 -11.15 10.39 11.11
CA ALA A 176 -10.16 10.05 12.12
C ALA A 176 -9.95 8.52 12.25
N THR A 177 -10.98 7.72 12.00
CA THR A 177 -10.90 6.24 12.04
C THR A 177 -10.05 5.70 10.89
N GLN A 178 -10.23 6.23 9.67
CA GLN A 178 -9.37 5.87 8.53
C GLN A 178 -7.91 6.27 8.76
N TYR A 179 -7.67 7.38 9.46
CA TYR A 179 -6.31 7.84 9.80
C TYR A 179 -5.69 6.90 10.84
N HIS A 180 -6.45 6.60 11.89
CA HIS A 180 -6.05 5.65 12.91
C HIS A 180 -5.76 4.26 12.32
N ALA A 181 -6.54 3.79 11.35
CA ALA A 181 -6.38 2.48 10.73
C ALA A 181 -4.98 2.28 10.11
N LEU A 182 -4.43 3.29 9.43
CA LEU A 182 -3.07 3.20 8.88
C LEU A 182 -2.03 3.09 9.99
N ILE A 183 -2.14 3.95 11.00
CA ILE A 183 -1.18 3.99 12.11
C ILE A 183 -1.24 2.70 12.92
N ASP A 184 -2.43 2.22 13.25
CA ASP A 184 -2.64 0.95 13.93
C ASP A 184 -2.04 -0.21 13.13
N TYR A 185 -2.30 -0.27 11.82
CA TYR A 185 -1.71 -1.29 10.95
C TYR A 185 -0.17 -1.25 10.96
N GLN A 186 0.42 -0.07 10.79
CA GLN A 186 1.88 0.11 10.83
C GLN A 186 2.45 -0.31 12.19
N ASN A 187 1.81 0.07 13.30
CA ASN A 187 2.22 -0.31 14.65
C ASN A 187 2.14 -1.83 14.87
N ARG A 188 1.06 -2.48 14.44
CA ARG A 188 0.91 -3.94 14.52
C ARG A 188 1.96 -4.67 13.69
N CYS A 189 2.24 -4.20 12.48
CA CYS A 189 3.31 -4.74 11.63
C CYS A 189 4.69 -4.57 12.28
N HIS A 190 4.99 -3.38 12.80
CA HIS A 190 6.25 -3.09 13.50
C HIS A 190 6.42 -4.00 14.72
N GLN A 191 5.39 -4.10 15.57
CA GLN A 191 5.44 -4.93 16.77
C GLN A 191 5.65 -6.40 16.42
N THR A 192 4.90 -6.91 15.44
CA THR A 192 5.05 -8.29 14.93
C THR A 192 6.47 -8.55 14.42
N ALA A 193 7.06 -7.61 13.69
CA ALA A 193 8.43 -7.75 13.19
C ALA A 193 9.47 -7.70 14.31
N VAL A 194 9.30 -6.82 15.31
CA VAL A 194 10.20 -6.72 16.48
C VAL A 194 10.14 -8.00 17.31
N ASP A 195 8.95 -8.54 17.56
CA ASP A 195 8.75 -9.78 18.31
C ASP A 195 9.36 -10.97 17.56
N ALA A 196 9.15 -11.06 16.24
CA ALA A 196 9.75 -12.09 15.41
C ALA A 196 11.29 -12.02 15.35
N ALA A 197 11.90 -10.89 15.70
CA ALA A 197 13.34 -10.70 15.77
C ALA A 197 13.94 -10.89 17.18
N THR A 198 13.18 -11.40 18.16
CA THR A 198 13.73 -11.74 19.48
C THR A 198 14.41 -13.10 19.46
N ALA A 199 15.45 -13.28 20.28
CA ALA A 199 16.17 -14.56 20.32
C ALA A 199 15.25 -15.72 20.73
N GLU A 200 14.31 -15.47 21.65
CA GLU A 200 13.33 -16.44 22.13
C GLU A 200 12.42 -16.94 21.00
N ASN A 201 11.87 -16.04 20.17
CA ASN A 201 11.04 -16.45 19.04
C ASN A 201 11.87 -17.16 17.96
N LEU A 202 13.11 -16.73 17.74
CA LEU A 202 13.97 -17.28 16.69
C LEU A 202 14.34 -18.75 16.96
N VAL A 203 14.61 -19.12 18.21
CA VAL A 203 14.97 -20.50 18.56
C VAL A 203 13.79 -21.49 18.52
N GLU A 204 12.55 -21.02 18.33
CA GLU A 204 11.39 -21.90 18.13
C GLU A 204 11.34 -22.53 16.73
N TRP A 205 11.96 -21.87 15.73
CA TRP A 205 11.92 -22.29 14.34
C TRP A 205 13.29 -22.39 13.66
N ILE A 206 14.34 -21.80 14.23
CA ILE A 206 15.74 -21.99 13.80
C ILE A 206 16.42 -23.01 14.75
N PRO A 207 17.00 -24.10 14.21
CA PRO A 207 17.79 -25.02 15.02
C PRO A 207 18.95 -24.31 15.71
N THR A 208 19.24 -24.71 16.95
CA THR A 208 20.28 -24.07 17.77
C THR A 208 21.67 -24.14 17.12
N ALA A 209 21.95 -25.21 16.35
CA ALA A 209 23.17 -25.34 15.56
C ALA A 209 23.30 -24.34 14.40
N GLU A 210 22.18 -23.85 13.88
CA GLU A 210 22.15 -22.85 12.81
C GLU A 210 22.06 -21.42 13.34
N PHE A 211 21.74 -21.25 14.63
CA PHE A 211 21.69 -19.95 15.28
C PHE A 211 23.12 -19.39 15.48
N PRO A 212 23.47 -18.23 14.88
CA PRO A 212 24.82 -17.70 14.99
C PRO A 212 25.23 -17.44 16.45
N GLY A 213 26.34 -18.04 16.88
CA GLY A 213 26.82 -18.02 18.27
C GLY A 213 26.08 -18.95 19.25
N GLY A 214 25.03 -19.66 18.81
CA GLY A 214 24.16 -20.51 19.62
C GLY A 214 24.86 -21.73 20.23
N LEU A 215 25.82 -22.31 19.50
CA LEU A 215 26.70 -23.37 19.99
C LEU A 215 28.07 -22.81 20.36
N SER A 216 28.16 -22.11 21.49
CA SER A 216 29.43 -21.69 22.06
C SER A 216 30.16 -22.91 22.66
N GLY A 217 30.77 -23.73 21.80
CA GLY A 217 31.55 -24.91 22.20
C GLY A 217 32.71 -24.59 23.14
N SER A 218 33.34 -25.63 23.71
CA SER A 218 34.52 -25.48 24.56
C SER A 218 35.62 -24.69 23.83
N GLY A 219 35.93 -23.48 24.30
CA GLY A 219 36.94 -22.59 23.69
C GLY A 219 36.39 -21.34 22.99
N CYS A 220 35.08 -21.09 23.02
CA CYS A 220 34.53 -19.78 22.64
C CYS A 220 34.82 -18.74 23.73
N SER A 221 35.37 -17.58 23.35
CA SER A 221 35.64 -16.45 24.26
C SER A 221 34.62 -15.31 24.15
N CYS A 222 33.54 -15.50 23.39
CA CYS A 222 32.49 -14.49 23.25
C CYS A 222 31.73 -14.34 24.57
N LEU A 223 31.34 -13.10 24.90
CA LEU A 223 30.52 -12.83 26.08
C LEU A 223 29.12 -13.39 25.87
N LYS A 224 28.70 -14.29 26.77
CA LYS A 224 27.33 -14.79 26.85
C LYS A 224 26.47 -13.79 27.61
N VAL A 225 25.29 -13.47 27.07
CA VAL A 225 24.37 -12.50 27.65
C VAL A 225 23.05 -13.13 28.11
N ALA A 226 22.67 -14.28 27.56
CA ALA A 226 21.52 -15.07 28.01
C ALA A 226 21.68 -16.54 27.65
N GLU A 227 20.97 -17.42 28.37
CA GLU A 227 20.76 -18.82 28.00
C GLU A 227 19.52 -18.93 27.11
N LEU A 228 19.59 -19.77 26.08
CA LEU A 228 18.49 -20.04 25.17
C LEU A 228 18.04 -21.50 25.33
N ARG A 229 16.73 -21.73 25.22
CA ARG A 229 16.15 -23.07 25.08
C ARG A 229 15.50 -23.18 23.71
N GLY A 230 16.22 -23.78 22.78
CA GLY A 230 15.75 -24.01 21.42
C GLY A 230 15.53 -25.49 21.15
N PHE A 231 15.62 -25.86 19.88
CA PHE A 231 15.62 -27.25 19.45
C PHE A 231 16.81 -27.54 18.53
N ASP A 232 17.08 -28.81 18.30
CA ASP A 232 17.84 -29.29 17.15
C ASP A 232 17.11 -30.48 16.51
N TRP A 233 17.53 -30.84 15.30
CA TRP A 233 17.00 -32.00 14.61
C TRP A 233 17.82 -33.23 14.95
N ASP A 234 17.14 -34.28 15.41
CA ASP A 234 17.74 -35.60 15.63
C ASP A 234 17.13 -36.64 14.68
N VAL A 235 17.93 -37.64 14.32
CA VAL A 235 17.50 -38.74 13.44
C VAL A 235 17.33 -39.98 14.29
N GLY A 236 16.08 -40.39 14.48
CA GLY A 236 15.73 -41.57 15.27
C GLY A 236 15.47 -42.79 14.39
N GLY A 237 15.82 -43.98 14.91
CA GLY A 237 15.50 -45.28 14.32
C GLY A 237 16.63 -45.88 13.46
N ASP A 238 16.96 -47.15 13.71
CA ASP A 238 18.00 -47.88 12.96
C ASP A 238 17.51 -48.33 11.57
N ASP A 239 16.19 -48.57 11.42
CA ASP A 239 15.59 -49.15 10.20
C ASP A 239 14.78 -48.16 9.35
N GLU A 240 14.19 -47.10 9.94
CA GLU A 240 13.57 -45.99 9.22
C GLU A 240 13.93 -44.65 9.88
N PRO A 241 14.84 -43.86 9.30
CA PRO A 241 15.27 -42.59 9.89
C PRO A 241 14.13 -41.57 9.86
N VAL A 242 13.58 -41.26 11.02
CA VAL A 242 12.57 -40.21 11.20
C VAL A 242 13.24 -38.99 11.83
N LEU A 243 13.08 -37.83 11.21
CA LEU A 243 13.56 -36.55 11.74
C LEU A 243 12.57 -36.01 12.78
N TYR A 244 13.03 -35.73 13.99
CA TYR A 244 12.19 -35.15 15.05
C TYR A 244 12.92 -34.02 15.79
N LYS A 245 12.15 -33.10 16.39
CA LYS A 245 12.69 -31.98 17.18
C LYS A 245 13.05 -32.45 18.58
N VAL A 246 14.23 -32.08 19.05
CA VAL A 246 14.72 -32.34 20.41
C VAL A 246 15.05 -31.03 21.10
N ASP A 247 14.66 -30.88 22.36
CA ASP A 247 15.04 -29.72 23.18
C ASP A 247 16.57 -29.61 23.25
N TRP A 248 17.09 -28.44 22.90
CA TRP A 248 18.53 -28.22 22.83
C TRP A 248 18.93 -26.90 23.51
N PRO A 249 19.89 -26.91 24.46
CA PRO A 249 20.36 -25.69 25.09
C PRO A 249 21.27 -24.90 24.13
N GLY A 250 21.16 -23.58 24.18
CA GLY A 250 22.03 -22.66 23.43
C GLY A 250 22.40 -21.44 24.25
N ASP A 251 23.28 -20.62 23.68
CA ASP A 251 23.67 -19.33 24.27
C ASP A 251 23.35 -18.18 23.33
N LEU A 252 22.87 -17.06 23.89
CA LEU A 252 22.89 -15.77 23.19
C LEU A 252 24.19 -15.07 23.51
N VAL A 253 25.00 -14.80 22.48
CA VAL A 253 26.26 -14.05 22.59
C VAL A 253 26.06 -12.57 22.30
N LEU A 254 26.90 -11.71 22.90
CA LEU A 254 26.74 -10.25 22.86
C LEU A 254 26.63 -9.69 21.43
N TRP A 255 27.55 -10.06 20.52
CA TRP A 255 27.55 -9.53 19.16
C TRP A 255 26.29 -9.94 18.36
N MET A 256 25.67 -11.07 18.71
CA MET A 256 24.43 -11.53 18.09
C MET A 256 23.23 -10.77 18.68
N SER A 257 23.24 -10.52 20.00
CA SER A 257 22.26 -9.64 20.65
C SER A 257 22.30 -8.23 20.04
N ASP A 258 23.50 -7.65 19.89
CA ASP A 258 23.71 -6.33 19.30
C ASP A 258 23.22 -6.26 17.84
N TYR A 259 23.41 -7.34 17.08
CA TYR A 259 22.86 -7.49 15.73
C TYR A 259 21.33 -7.45 15.75
N LEU A 260 20.67 -8.28 16.58
CA LEU A 260 19.21 -8.31 16.67
C LEU A 260 18.65 -6.95 17.12
N ASP A 261 19.29 -6.27 18.05
CA ASP A 261 18.89 -4.93 18.48
C ASP A 261 19.11 -3.86 17.41
N ALA A 262 20.12 -4.01 16.55
CA ALA A 262 20.28 -3.18 15.37
C ALA A 262 19.18 -3.44 14.32
N VAL A 263 18.75 -4.70 14.13
CA VAL A 263 17.60 -5.04 13.26
C VAL A 263 16.32 -4.41 13.81
N LYS A 264 16.02 -4.58 15.10
CA LYS A 264 14.85 -3.96 15.76
C LYS A 264 14.85 -2.43 15.64
N ARG A 265 16.02 -1.78 15.69
CA ARG A 265 16.14 -0.33 15.45
C ARG A 265 15.87 0.04 14.00
N ALA A 266 16.36 -0.75 13.04
CA ALA A 266 16.12 -0.52 11.61
C ALA A 266 14.63 -0.70 11.23
N LEU A 267 13.92 -1.61 11.91
CA LEU A 267 12.48 -1.82 11.71
C LEU A 267 11.63 -0.57 12.00
N LYS A 268 12.13 0.40 12.78
CA LYS A 268 11.42 1.67 13.04
C LYS A 268 11.23 2.53 11.79
N THR A 269 12.12 2.42 10.81
CA THR A 269 12.07 3.22 9.57
C THR A 269 11.80 2.39 8.32
N ASN A 270 11.96 1.07 8.42
CA ASN A 270 11.70 0.13 7.33
C ASN A 270 11.21 -1.21 7.91
N ILE A 271 9.88 -1.38 7.97
CA ILE A 271 9.22 -2.58 8.49
C ILE A 271 9.20 -3.64 7.38
N SER A 272 10.35 -4.24 7.12
CA SER A 272 10.49 -5.36 6.19
C SER A 272 11.71 -6.22 6.52
N GLY A 273 11.81 -7.40 5.90
CA GLY A 273 12.98 -8.28 5.98
C GLY A 273 14.30 -7.61 5.62
N ARG A 274 14.28 -6.54 4.82
CA ARG A 274 15.48 -5.75 4.49
C ARG A 274 16.16 -5.14 5.71
N ALA A 275 15.44 -4.94 6.82
CA ALA A 275 16.03 -4.50 8.09
C ALA A 275 17.07 -5.51 8.61
N ALA A 276 16.83 -6.82 8.43
CA ALA A 276 17.78 -7.87 8.81
C ALA A 276 19.01 -7.91 7.89
N SER A 277 18.81 -7.68 6.60
CA SER A 277 19.88 -7.73 5.59
C SER A 277 20.67 -6.43 5.45
N ASN A 278 20.58 -5.50 6.42
CA ASN A 278 21.35 -4.25 6.37
C ASN A 278 22.87 -4.53 6.38
N SER A 279 23.54 -4.19 5.28
CA SER A 279 24.96 -4.54 5.09
C SER A 279 25.91 -4.00 6.17
N ALA A 280 25.64 -2.83 6.75
CA ALA A 280 26.47 -2.27 7.81
C ALA A 280 26.30 -3.06 9.11
N THR A 281 25.05 -3.38 9.47
CA THR A 281 24.70 -4.19 10.64
C THR A 281 25.29 -5.60 10.56
N VAL A 282 25.14 -6.27 9.40
CA VAL A 282 25.68 -7.62 9.17
C VAL A 282 27.21 -7.61 9.23
N LYS A 283 27.88 -6.65 8.59
CA LYS A 283 29.35 -6.52 8.63
C LYS A 283 29.87 -6.31 10.04
N CYS A 284 29.18 -5.51 10.86
CA CYS A 284 29.55 -5.27 12.25
C CYS A 284 29.54 -6.58 13.05
N ALA A 285 28.43 -7.33 12.97
CA ALA A 285 28.26 -8.61 13.65
C ALA A 285 29.34 -9.63 13.26
N ILE A 286 29.61 -9.77 11.95
CA ILE A 286 30.66 -10.65 11.45
C ILE A 286 32.04 -10.22 11.98
N THR A 287 32.35 -8.93 11.95
CA THR A 287 33.65 -8.41 12.42
C THR A 287 33.88 -8.72 13.89
N GLU A 288 32.84 -8.58 14.73
CA GLU A 288 32.91 -8.94 16.14
C GLU A 288 33.06 -10.46 16.35
N ALA A 289 32.30 -11.28 15.61
CA ALA A 289 32.42 -12.74 15.68
C ALA A 289 33.84 -13.22 15.30
N MET A 290 34.49 -12.56 14.34
CA MET A 290 35.84 -12.90 13.87
C MET A 290 36.94 -12.66 14.91
N LYS A 291 36.69 -11.88 15.97
CA LYS A 291 37.66 -11.69 17.07
C LYS A 291 37.83 -12.95 17.91
N CYS A 292 36.86 -13.86 17.90
CA CYS A 292 36.94 -15.15 18.58
C CYS A 292 37.54 -16.21 17.64
N SER A 293 38.59 -16.88 18.09
CA SER A 293 39.32 -17.91 17.31
C SER A 293 38.48 -19.14 16.97
N THR A 294 37.42 -19.40 17.74
CA THR A 294 36.46 -20.48 17.52
C THR A 294 35.37 -20.05 16.53
N CYS A 295 34.76 -18.88 16.75
CA CYS A 295 33.69 -18.35 15.90
C CYS A 295 34.15 -17.99 14.48
N SER A 296 35.40 -17.54 14.33
CA SER A 296 35.93 -17.10 13.03
C SER A 296 35.94 -18.16 11.93
N LYS A 297 35.85 -19.44 12.30
CA LYS A 297 35.90 -20.57 11.35
C LYS A 297 34.56 -20.88 10.69
N THR A 298 33.45 -20.68 11.40
CA THR A 298 32.12 -21.18 10.98
C THR A 298 31.04 -20.10 10.95
N GLN A 299 31.19 -19.02 11.72
CA GLN A 299 30.11 -18.05 11.93
C GLN A 299 29.84 -17.17 10.71
N ILE A 300 30.78 -16.97 9.79
CA ILE A 300 30.52 -16.20 8.55
C ILE A 300 29.42 -16.87 7.72
N VAL A 301 29.56 -18.17 7.47
CA VAL A 301 28.62 -18.92 6.62
C VAL A 301 27.26 -19.03 7.31
N LEU A 302 27.26 -19.33 8.61
CA LEU A 302 26.04 -19.36 9.42
C LEU A 302 25.33 -18.02 9.43
N MET A 303 26.06 -16.92 9.60
CA MET A 303 25.49 -15.57 9.62
C MET A 303 24.81 -15.22 8.29
N ILE A 304 25.44 -15.52 7.15
CA ILE A 304 24.85 -15.24 5.83
C ILE A 304 23.53 -16.02 5.66
N GLY A 305 23.55 -17.33 5.90
CA GLY A 305 22.34 -18.15 5.79
C GLY A 305 21.24 -17.74 6.79
N PHE A 306 21.64 -17.35 8.00
CA PHE A 306 20.73 -16.86 9.02
C PHE A 306 20.06 -15.54 8.62
N VAL A 307 20.81 -14.59 8.05
CA VAL A 307 20.27 -13.28 7.61
C VAL A 307 19.17 -13.47 6.57
N ASP A 308 19.37 -14.36 5.60
CA ASP A 308 18.36 -14.64 4.56
C ASP A 308 17.11 -15.30 5.15
N LYS A 309 17.29 -16.25 6.08
CA LYS A 309 16.18 -16.89 6.81
C LYS A 309 15.41 -15.87 7.64
N LEU A 310 16.10 -15.03 8.39
CA LEU A 310 15.49 -13.98 9.21
C LEU A 310 14.72 -12.98 8.35
N ALA A 311 15.32 -12.48 7.27
CA ALA A 311 14.65 -11.56 6.36
C ALA A 311 13.34 -12.14 5.81
N THR A 312 13.38 -13.40 5.34
CA THR A 312 12.21 -14.10 4.83
C THR A 312 11.14 -14.27 5.92
N HIS A 313 11.53 -14.71 7.11
CA HIS A 313 10.62 -14.90 8.23
C HIS A 313 9.95 -13.59 8.67
N LEU A 314 10.69 -12.49 8.71
CA LEU A 314 10.13 -11.17 9.00
C LEU A 314 9.07 -10.78 7.97
N ASP A 315 9.37 -10.93 6.67
CA ASP A 315 8.41 -10.63 5.62
C ASP A 315 7.16 -11.52 5.70
N GLU A 316 7.31 -12.82 5.99
CA GLU A 316 6.17 -13.74 6.20
C GLU A 316 5.29 -13.29 7.37
N LYS A 317 5.89 -12.97 8.51
CA LYS A 317 5.16 -12.52 9.70
C LYS A 317 4.47 -11.19 9.49
N ILE A 318 5.13 -10.24 8.81
CA ILE A 318 4.55 -8.94 8.46
C ILE A 318 3.38 -9.11 7.48
N ASN A 319 3.54 -9.93 6.43
CA ASN A 319 2.49 -10.16 5.42
C ASN A 319 1.26 -10.87 5.98
N ALA A 320 1.41 -11.61 7.07
CA ALA A 320 0.30 -12.25 7.77
C ALA A 320 -0.55 -11.25 8.59
N VAL A 321 -0.10 -10.01 8.78
CA VAL A 321 -0.85 -8.97 9.49
C VAL A 321 -1.89 -8.38 8.55
N PRO A 322 -3.20 -8.50 8.85
CA PRO A 322 -4.24 -7.93 7.99
C PRO A 322 -4.36 -6.41 8.18
N PHE A 323 -4.66 -5.72 7.09
CA PHE A 323 -5.11 -4.33 7.09
C PHE A 323 -6.63 -4.29 7.31
N HIS A 324 -7.07 -3.41 8.20
CA HIS A 324 -8.49 -3.20 8.50
C HIS A 324 -8.76 -1.70 8.52
N LEU A 325 -9.72 -1.25 7.71
CA LEU A 325 -10.05 0.17 7.62
C LEU A 325 -11.00 0.62 8.75
N ALA A 326 -12.05 -0.17 9.00
CA ALA A 326 -12.99 -0.15 10.12
C ALA A 326 -14.04 -1.24 9.89
#